data_AF-A0A9P7AA19-F1
#
_entry.id   AF-A0A9P7AA19-F1
#
_cell.length_a   1.000
_cell.length_b   1.000
_cell.length_c   1.000
_cell.angle_alpha   90.00
_cell.angle_beta   90.00
_cell.angle_gamma   90.00
#
_symmetry.space_group_name_H-M   'P 1'
#
loop_
_entity.id
_entity.type
_entity.pdbx_description
1 polymer ?
#
loop_
_entity_poly.entity_id
_entity_poly.type
_entity_poly.pdbx_seq_one_letter_code
_entity_poly.pdbx_strand_id
1 'polypeptide(L)'
;MDHLINVEKHTGLMCRRKVFDVSFNNDAASEKVVMCDVMIRTHLFSDSDHLDCNTDRPSGCDRCCLAKPTICCDIHHPNHFTQCTSHIEKTATMLPRSRIAKYEKTKNNFALQDVLDEWREQKTVDVYGWHHLNDLGPTIVMPNTMLDHVVDCAHHHKLQNIVDLKKETGWTDTGKFGEEVIALIKKYVPLPHSALFTATPLRLISTPITTPQLPTPVPAAVERRRNRCSACGLEGHNGMFSFFGQFLLHEHITAHNHVCHRHPSRSGPNKENIAQDTRAAYAPAQDICAA
;
A
#
# COMPACT_ATOMS: atom_id res chain seq x y z
N MET A 1 4.98 -16.31 2.67
CA MET A 1 5.75 -15.94 1.45
C MET A 1 7.03 -16.74 1.27
N ASP A 2 7.85 -16.92 2.31
CA ASP A 2 9.12 -17.67 2.18
C ASP A 2 8.92 -19.10 1.62
N HIS A 3 7.90 -19.82 2.09
CA HIS A 3 7.53 -21.14 1.57
C HIS A 3 7.16 -21.17 0.09
N LEU A 4 6.69 -20.06 -0.50
CA LEU A 4 6.40 -19.98 -1.93
C LEU A 4 7.66 -19.70 -2.74
N ILE A 5 8.55 -18.85 -2.23
CA ILE A 5 9.76 -18.39 -2.93
C ILE A 5 10.86 -19.46 -2.90
N ASN A 6 11.08 -20.08 -1.73
CA ASN A 6 12.15 -21.04 -1.49
C ASN A 6 11.64 -22.49 -1.44
N VAL A 7 10.56 -22.77 -2.16
CA VAL A 7 9.81 -24.01 -1.99
C VAL A 7 10.66 -25.27 -2.27
N GLU A 8 11.57 -25.20 -3.24
CA GLU A 8 12.54 -26.26 -3.57
C GLU A 8 13.47 -26.65 -2.41
N LYS A 9 13.63 -25.77 -1.41
CA LYS A 9 14.47 -26.00 -0.23
C LYS A 9 13.72 -26.67 0.91
N HIS A 10 12.39 -26.75 0.84
CA HIS A 10 11.57 -27.34 1.88
C HIS A 10 11.25 -28.81 1.57
N THR A 11 11.76 -29.72 2.40
CA THR A 11 11.45 -31.16 2.32
C THR A 11 9.94 -31.39 2.41
N GLY A 12 9.38 -32.10 1.43
CA GLY A 12 7.95 -32.41 1.36
C GLY A 12 7.09 -31.39 0.62
N LEU A 13 7.62 -30.21 0.27
CA LEU A 13 6.91 -29.15 -0.45
C LEU A 13 7.44 -28.91 -1.87
N MET A 14 8.08 -29.88 -2.53
CA MET A 14 8.75 -29.74 -3.85
C MET A 14 7.86 -29.29 -5.04
N CYS A 15 6.63 -28.84 -4.79
CA CYS A 15 5.66 -28.31 -5.73
C CYS A 15 5.08 -27.00 -5.20
N ARG A 16 5.07 -25.93 -6.00
CA ARG A 16 4.41 -24.67 -5.60
C ARG A 16 2.92 -24.85 -5.30
N ARG A 17 2.20 -25.72 -6.04
CA ARG A 17 0.77 -26.00 -5.76
C ARG A 17 0.56 -26.58 -4.37
N LYS A 18 1.44 -27.49 -3.94
CA LYS A 18 1.35 -28.12 -2.63
C LYS A 18 1.50 -27.11 -1.48
N VAL A 19 2.23 -26.01 -1.70
CA VAL A 19 2.29 -24.91 -0.72
C VAL A 19 0.92 -24.24 -0.58
N PHE A 20 0.20 -24.04 -1.68
CA PHE A 20 -1.15 -23.49 -1.63
C PHE A 20 -2.11 -24.46 -0.93
N ASP A 21 -2.06 -25.75 -1.26
CA ASP A 21 -2.94 -26.76 -0.67
C ASP A 21 -2.76 -26.83 0.85
N VAL A 22 -1.50 -26.82 1.33
CA VAL A 22 -1.17 -26.84 2.76
C VAL A 22 -1.46 -25.50 3.46
N SER A 23 -1.21 -24.36 2.80
CA SER A 23 -1.35 -23.04 3.45
C SER A 23 -2.80 -22.56 3.50
N PHE A 24 -3.62 -22.97 2.54
CA PHE A 24 -5.02 -22.55 2.41
C PHE A 24 -6.01 -23.67 2.70
N ASN A 25 -5.53 -24.86 3.08
CA ASN A 25 -6.36 -26.05 3.36
C ASN A 25 -7.33 -26.37 2.22
N ASN A 26 -6.91 -26.20 0.96
CA ASN A 26 -7.75 -26.55 -0.20
C ASN A 26 -8.13 -28.03 -0.19
N ASP A 27 -7.27 -28.89 0.37
CA ASP A 27 -7.55 -30.32 0.53
C ASP A 27 -8.71 -30.57 1.51
N ALA A 28 -8.85 -29.78 2.57
CA ALA A 28 -9.96 -29.91 3.52
C ALA A 28 -11.32 -29.50 2.90
N ALA A 29 -11.30 -28.66 1.85
CA ALA A 29 -12.48 -28.38 1.04
C ALA A 29 -12.83 -29.55 0.11
N SER A 30 -11.85 -30.35 -0.31
CA SER A 30 -12.05 -31.52 -1.18
C SER A 30 -12.37 -32.82 -0.42
N GLU A 31 -11.83 -33.03 0.78
CA GLU A 31 -12.02 -34.25 1.56
C GLU A 31 -13.39 -34.29 2.26
N LYS A 32 -13.99 -33.12 2.53
CA LYS A 32 -15.41 -33.01 2.89
C LYS A 32 -16.37 -33.37 1.74
N VAL A 33 -15.89 -33.47 0.49
CA VAL A 33 -16.72 -33.92 -0.65
C VAL A 33 -16.82 -35.44 -0.69
N VAL A 34 -15.82 -36.18 -0.20
CA VAL A 34 -15.80 -37.65 -0.30
C VAL A 34 -16.54 -38.32 0.87
N MET A 35 -16.63 -37.67 2.03
CA MET A 35 -17.46 -38.14 3.15
C MET A 35 -18.91 -37.64 3.09
N CYS A 36 -19.38 -37.28 1.89
CA CYS A 36 -20.74 -36.84 1.65
C CYS A 36 -21.45 -37.68 0.57
N ASP A 37 -20.78 -38.68 -0.03
CA ASP A 37 -21.37 -39.52 -1.09
C ASP A 37 -22.35 -40.60 -0.56
N VAL A 38 -22.39 -40.82 0.76
CA VAL A 38 -23.31 -41.80 1.39
C VAL A 38 -24.48 -41.11 2.14
N MET A 39 -24.48 -39.78 2.27
CA MET A 39 -25.56 -39.03 2.91
C MET A 39 -26.14 -37.87 2.08
N ILE A 40 -25.68 -37.61 0.86
CA ILE A 40 -26.31 -36.62 -0.04
C ILE A 40 -27.36 -37.33 -0.93
N ARG A 41 -28.52 -37.64 -0.36
CA ARG A 41 -29.77 -37.77 -1.13
C ARG A 41 -30.82 -36.74 -0.76
N THR A 42 -30.43 -35.71 0.00
CA THR A 42 -31.29 -34.60 0.43
C THR A 42 -30.51 -33.27 0.45
N HIS A 43 -30.25 -32.74 -0.76
CA HIS A 43 -30.75 -31.43 -1.19
C HIS A 43 -30.26 -30.06 -0.64
N LEU A 44 -29.10 -29.82 -0.01
CA LEU A 44 -28.82 -28.41 0.39
C LEU A 44 -27.38 -27.86 0.58
N PHE A 45 -26.31 -28.49 0.12
CA PHE A 45 -24.94 -27.89 0.12
C PHE A 45 -24.11 -28.63 -0.93
N SER A 46 -23.52 -28.08 -1.99
CA SER A 46 -23.32 -26.72 -2.46
C SER A 46 -23.35 -26.78 -3.99
N ASP A 47 -24.47 -26.39 -4.60
CA ASP A 47 -24.51 -26.14 -6.03
C ASP A 47 -23.63 -24.92 -6.26
N SER A 48 -22.42 -25.15 -6.77
CA SER A 48 -21.54 -24.05 -7.13
C SER A 48 -22.24 -23.27 -8.24
N ASP A 49 -22.58 -21.99 -8.00
CA ASP A 49 -23.30 -21.05 -8.90
C ASP A 49 -22.78 -21.04 -10.35
N HIS A 50 -21.58 -21.57 -10.56
CA HIS A 50 -20.95 -21.79 -11.84
C HIS A 50 -21.77 -22.71 -12.80
N LEU A 51 -22.65 -23.57 -12.28
CA LEU A 51 -23.56 -24.42 -13.08
C LEU A 51 -24.76 -23.62 -13.62
N ASP A 52 -25.19 -22.57 -12.91
CA ASP A 52 -26.31 -21.71 -13.32
C ASP A 52 -25.93 -20.77 -14.47
N CYS A 53 -24.62 -20.57 -14.70
CA CYS A 53 -24.14 -19.70 -15.76
C CYS A 53 -24.37 -20.28 -17.16
N ASN A 54 -24.44 -21.60 -17.32
CA ASN A 54 -24.79 -22.24 -18.59
C ASN A 54 -25.43 -23.61 -18.36
N THR A 55 -26.76 -23.67 -18.46
CA THR A 55 -27.56 -24.88 -18.28
C THR A 55 -27.37 -25.93 -19.37
N ASP A 56 -26.83 -25.55 -20.54
CA ASP A 56 -26.58 -26.48 -21.65
C ASP A 56 -25.32 -27.32 -21.45
N ARG A 57 -24.46 -26.93 -20.48
CA ARG A 57 -23.23 -27.65 -20.15
C ARG A 57 -23.26 -28.12 -18.70
N PRO A 58 -23.14 -29.43 -18.42
CA PRO A 58 -23.18 -29.97 -17.07
C PRO A 58 -22.00 -29.53 -16.18
N SER A 59 -20.97 -28.91 -16.76
CA SER A 59 -19.79 -28.39 -16.06
C SER A 59 -19.81 -26.85 -15.92
N GLY A 60 -20.86 -26.16 -16.35
CA GLY A 60 -20.87 -24.70 -16.47
C GLY A 60 -20.12 -24.18 -17.70
N CYS A 61 -20.06 -22.85 -17.85
CA CYS A 61 -19.32 -22.20 -18.94
C CYS A 61 -17.80 -22.20 -18.70
N ASP A 62 -16.99 -21.95 -19.73
CA ASP A 62 -15.51 -21.96 -19.62
C ASP A 62 -14.95 -20.89 -18.66
N ARG A 63 -15.73 -19.86 -18.29
CA ARG A 63 -15.35 -18.89 -17.23
C ARG A 63 -15.56 -19.44 -15.83
N CYS A 64 -16.61 -20.24 -15.68
CA CYS A 64 -17.12 -20.80 -14.43
C CYS A 64 -16.42 -22.12 -14.09
N CYS A 65 -16.05 -22.89 -15.11
CA CYS A 65 -15.27 -24.10 -14.98
C CYS A 65 -13.77 -23.78 -15.08
N LEU A 66 -13.10 -23.63 -13.95
CA LEU A 66 -11.64 -23.49 -13.94
C LEU A 66 -10.99 -24.81 -14.41
N ALA A 67 -10.54 -24.83 -15.66
CA ALA A 67 -9.85 -25.98 -16.21
C ALA A 67 -8.62 -26.34 -15.36
N LYS A 68 -8.45 -27.63 -15.05
CA LYS A 68 -7.27 -28.11 -14.34
C LYS A 68 -6.03 -27.73 -15.17
N PRO A 69 -5.08 -26.96 -14.62
CA PRO A 69 -3.97 -26.48 -15.42
C PRO A 69 -3.09 -27.66 -15.82
N THR A 70 -2.84 -27.80 -17.12
CA THR A 70 -2.07 -28.90 -17.74
C THR A 70 -0.60 -28.91 -17.30
N ILE A 71 -0.07 -27.74 -16.91
CA ILE A 71 1.31 -27.55 -16.45
C ILE A 71 1.30 -27.30 -14.95
N CYS A 72 2.03 -28.12 -14.18
CA CYS A 72 2.02 -28.07 -12.71
C CYS A 72 2.54 -26.74 -12.12
N CYS A 73 3.85 -26.50 -12.21
CA CYS A 73 4.52 -25.26 -11.83
C CYS A 73 5.89 -25.19 -12.52
N ASP A 74 6.56 -24.05 -12.39
CA ASP A 74 7.92 -23.77 -12.90
C ASP A 74 8.99 -24.73 -12.39
N ILE A 75 8.79 -25.33 -11.22
CA ILE A 75 9.74 -26.31 -10.65
C ILE A 75 9.67 -27.65 -11.39
N HIS A 76 8.46 -28.12 -11.68
CA HIS A 76 8.27 -29.40 -12.37
C HIS A 76 8.40 -29.28 -13.89
N HIS A 77 8.12 -28.10 -14.45
CA HIS A 77 8.10 -27.88 -15.89
C HIS A 77 8.89 -26.61 -16.28
N PRO A 78 10.17 -26.50 -15.92
CA PRO A 78 10.95 -25.26 -16.09
C PRO A 78 10.96 -24.76 -17.55
N ASN A 79 10.98 -25.69 -18.51
CA ASN A 79 11.00 -25.36 -19.94
C ASN A 79 9.77 -24.57 -20.40
N HIS A 80 8.61 -24.75 -19.76
CA HIS A 80 7.38 -24.02 -20.09
C HIS A 80 7.36 -22.57 -19.56
N PHE A 81 8.30 -22.20 -18.69
CA PHE A 81 8.37 -20.87 -18.05
C PHE A 81 9.61 -20.08 -18.47
N THR A 82 10.35 -20.53 -19.48
CA THR A 82 11.53 -19.84 -20.03
C THR A 82 11.24 -18.43 -20.55
N GLN A 83 9.99 -18.16 -20.94
CA GLN A 83 9.55 -16.82 -21.35
C GLN A 83 9.30 -15.90 -20.14
N CYS A 84 8.98 -16.47 -18.97
CA CYS A 84 8.74 -15.72 -17.74
C CYS A 84 10.04 -15.33 -17.02
N THR A 85 11.19 -15.85 -17.45
CA THR A 85 12.50 -15.46 -16.93
C THR A 85 13.08 -14.24 -17.65
N SER A 86 12.23 -13.37 -18.23
CA SER A 86 12.68 -12.10 -18.78
C SER A 86 13.52 -11.40 -17.72
N HIS A 87 14.79 -11.13 -18.06
CA HIS A 87 15.69 -10.41 -17.18
C HIS A 87 15.04 -9.06 -16.90
N ILE A 88 14.40 -8.93 -15.72
CA ILE A 88 13.81 -7.66 -15.31
C ILE A 88 15.00 -6.75 -15.19
N GLU A 89 15.19 -5.88 -16.18
CA GLU A 89 16.23 -4.87 -16.13
C GLU A 89 16.02 -4.14 -14.82
N LYS A 90 17.05 -4.19 -13.97
CA LYS A 90 17.00 -3.54 -12.67
C LYS A 90 16.79 -2.07 -12.96
N THR A 91 15.56 -1.61 -12.77
CA THR A 91 15.17 -0.23 -13.05
C THR A 91 16.16 0.67 -12.33
N ALA A 92 16.68 1.67 -13.04
CA ALA A 92 17.62 2.63 -12.48
C ALA A 92 17.12 3.07 -11.10
N THR A 93 17.99 2.93 -10.10
CA THR A 93 17.62 3.21 -8.70
C THR A 93 17.04 4.61 -8.63
N MET A 94 15.75 4.70 -8.24
CA MET A 94 15.08 5.99 -8.15
C MET A 94 15.90 6.92 -7.27
N LEU A 95 16.00 8.19 -7.68
CA LEU A 95 16.66 9.20 -6.88
C LEU A 95 16.04 9.20 -5.47
N PRO A 96 16.86 9.30 -4.41
CA PRO A 96 16.34 9.34 -3.06
C PRO A 96 15.32 10.46 -2.90
N ARG A 97 14.13 10.11 -2.41
CA ARG A 97 13.11 11.09 -2.03
C ARG A 97 13.66 11.98 -0.93
N SER A 98 13.27 13.25 -0.96
CA SER A 98 13.73 14.18 0.07
C SER A 98 13.13 13.80 1.44
N ARG A 99 13.90 14.00 2.51
CA ARG A 99 13.36 13.81 3.87
C ARG A 99 12.39 14.94 4.17
N ILE A 100 11.19 14.60 4.61
CA ILE A 100 10.17 15.56 5.02
C ILE A 100 10.27 15.72 6.54
N ALA A 101 10.46 16.97 7.00
CA ALA A 101 10.45 17.26 8.42
C ALA A 101 9.03 17.09 8.98
N LYS A 102 8.91 16.56 10.20
CA LYS A 102 7.61 16.53 10.89
C LYS A 102 7.11 17.94 11.08
N TYR A 103 5.83 18.15 10.80
CA TYR A 103 5.17 19.45 10.90
C TYR A 103 3.73 19.23 11.40
N GLU A 104 3.12 20.32 11.83
CA GLU A 104 1.69 20.34 12.16
C GLU A 104 0.89 20.79 10.93
N LYS A 105 -0.09 19.99 10.51
CA LYS A 105 -0.94 20.32 9.35
C LYS A 105 -1.68 21.63 9.62
N THR A 106 -1.33 22.67 8.87
CA THR A 106 -2.07 23.95 8.85
C THR A 106 -3.41 23.82 8.11
N LYS A 107 -4.30 24.83 8.27
CA LYS A 107 -5.60 24.91 7.59
C LYS A 107 -5.49 24.77 6.05
N ASN A 108 -4.44 25.32 5.45
CA ASN A 108 -4.24 25.24 4.00
C ASN A 108 -3.91 23.81 3.55
N ASN A 109 -3.22 23.02 4.38
CA ASN A 109 -2.91 21.64 4.06
C ASN A 109 -4.18 20.77 4.07
N PHE A 110 -5.07 20.98 5.05
CA PHE A 110 -6.37 20.31 5.07
C PHE A 110 -7.22 20.70 3.87
N ALA A 111 -7.30 21.99 3.54
CA ALA A 111 -8.03 22.45 2.35
C ALA A 111 -7.46 21.89 1.05
N LEU A 112 -6.14 21.75 0.93
CA LEU A 112 -5.51 21.09 -0.21
C LEU A 112 -5.85 19.58 -0.25
N GLN A 113 -5.83 18.90 0.90
CA GLN A 113 -6.21 17.50 1.01
C GLN A 113 -7.65 17.27 0.55
N ASP A 114 -8.61 18.02 1.09
CA ASP A 114 -10.04 17.90 0.73
C ASP A 114 -10.27 18.09 -0.79
N VAL A 115 -9.61 19.09 -1.38
CA VAL A 115 -9.75 19.41 -2.81
C VAL A 115 -9.06 18.37 -3.69
N LEU A 116 -7.96 17.76 -3.23
CA LEU A 116 -7.34 16.64 -3.95
C LEU A 116 -8.20 15.38 -3.88
N ASP A 117 -8.89 15.13 -2.77
CA ASP A 117 -9.83 14.01 -2.66
C ASP A 117 -11.04 14.19 -3.59
N GLU A 118 -11.68 15.36 -3.59
CA GLU A 118 -12.75 15.69 -4.54
C GLU A 118 -12.28 15.56 -6.00
N TRP A 119 -11.09 16.09 -6.30
CA TRP A 119 -10.49 15.96 -7.62
C TRP A 119 -10.26 14.50 -8.03
N ARG A 120 -9.83 13.62 -7.10
CA ARG A 120 -9.63 12.19 -7.41
C ARG A 120 -10.93 11.48 -7.70
N GLU A 121 -11.99 11.77 -6.95
CA GLU A 121 -13.32 11.19 -7.19
C GLU A 121 -13.81 11.58 -8.57
N GLN A 122 -13.78 12.88 -8.90
CA GLN A 122 -14.18 13.38 -10.20
C GLN A 122 -13.34 12.76 -11.32
N LYS A 123 -12.00 12.72 -11.17
CA LYS A 123 -11.11 12.15 -12.19
C LYS A 123 -11.33 10.65 -12.39
N THR A 124 -11.74 9.94 -11.34
CA THR A 124 -12.08 8.51 -11.43
C THR A 124 -13.32 8.31 -12.26
N VAL A 125 -14.36 9.12 -12.04
CA VAL A 125 -15.58 9.10 -12.86
C VAL A 125 -15.27 9.46 -14.31
N ASP A 126 -14.48 10.50 -14.55
CA ASP A 126 -14.17 10.98 -15.90
C ASP A 126 -13.38 9.95 -16.73
N VAL A 127 -12.43 9.24 -16.12
CA VAL A 127 -11.48 8.35 -16.82
C VAL A 127 -11.95 6.91 -16.85
N TYR A 128 -12.54 6.42 -15.76
CA TYR A 128 -12.91 5.01 -15.59
C TYR A 128 -14.43 4.81 -15.49
N GLY A 129 -15.21 5.86 -15.30
CA GLY A 129 -16.66 5.77 -15.14
C GLY A 129 -17.10 5.55 -13.70
N TRP A 130 -18.36 5.87 -13.44
CA TRP A 130 -18.95 5.85 -12.09
C TRP A 130 -18.86 4.48 -11.39
N HIS A 131 -18.99 3.37 -12.14
CA HIS A 131 -18.89 2.02 -11.56
C HIS A 131 -17.53 1.76 -10.90
N HIS A 132 -16.43 2.23 -11.50
CA HIS A 132 -15.10 2.07 -10.91
C HIS A 132 -14.94 2.89 -9.63
N LEU A 133 -15.53 4.10 -9.56
CA LEU A 133 -15.55 4.87 -8.32
C LEU A 133 -16.29 4.11 -7.22
N ASN A 134 -17.42 3.47 -7.54
CA ASN A 134 -18.21 2.72 -6.56
C ASN A 134 -17.52 1.42 -6.09
N ASP A 135 -16.87 0.70 -7.00
CA ASP A 135 -16.33 -0.64 -6.71
C ASP A 135 -14.88 -0.59 -6.18
N LEU A 136 -14.06 0.32 -6.69
CA LEU A 136 -12.63 0.43 -6.36
C LEU A 136 -12.29 1.72 -5.59
N GLY A 137 -13.13 2.74 -5.67
CA GLY A 137 -12.88 4.04 -5.07
C GLY A 137 -11.90 4.92 -5.86
N PRO A 138 -11.61 6.12 -5.35
CA PRO A 138 -10.72 7.10 -6.00
C PRO A 138 -9.23 6.73 -5.92
N THR A 139 -8.88 5.59 -5.31
CA THR A 139 -7.51 5.10 -5.13
C THR A 139 -6.87 4.66 -6.45
N ILE A 140 -7.69 4.33 -7.47
CA ILE A 140 -7.22 3.96 -8.82
C ILE A 140 -6.55 5.13 -9.55
N VAL A 141 -6.94 6.38 -9.27
CA VAL A 141 -6.29 7.57 -9.84
C VAL A 141 -5.04 7.92 -9.04
N MET A 142 -5.16 8.00 -7.72
CA MET A 142 -4.05 8.32 -6.82
C MET A 142 -4.28 7.61 -5.48
N PRO A 143 -3.37 6.74 -5.01
CA PRO A 143 -3.52 6.11 -3.71
C PRO A 143 -3.49 7.12 -2.56
N ASN A 144 -4.15 6.80 -1.43
CA ASN A 144 -4.22 7.67 -0.24
C ASN A 144 -2.83 8.05 0.29
N THR A 145 -1.91 7.09 0.34
CA THR A 145 -0.51 7.33 0.76
C THR A 145 0.24 8.28 -0.17
N MET A 146 -0.12 8.30 -1.46
CA MET A 146 0.44 9.22 -2.44
C MET A 146 -0.11 10.63 -2.23
N LEU A 147 -1.42 10.76 -1.98
CA LEU A 147 -2.07 12.04 -1.69
C LEU A 147 -1.49 12.67 -0.42
N ASP A 148 -1.40 11.92 0.68
CA ASP A 148 -0.79 12.41 1.93
C ASP A 148 0.64 12.89 1.68
N HIS A 149 1.41 12.15 0.88
CA HIS A 149 2.77 12.53 0.53
C HIS A 149 2.84 13.79 -0.34
N VAL A 150 1.87 14.00 -1.23
CA VAL A 150 1.72 15.23 -2.03
C VAL A 150 1.46 16.42 -1.12
N VAL A 151 0.53 16.29 -0.16
CA VAL A 151 0.22 17.35 0.82
C VAL A 151 1.45 17.67 1.66
N ASP A 152 2.16 16.65 2.14
CA ASP A 152 3.39 16.81 2.90
C ASP A 152 4.49 17.52 2.10
N CYS A 153 4.73 17.12 0.85
CA CYS A 153 5.72 17.77 -0.02
C CYS A 153 5.30 19.21 -0.39
N ALA A 154 4.00 19.45 -0.59
CA ALA A 154 3.46 20.76 -0.88
C ALA A 154 3.68 21.73 0.29
N HIS A 155 3.44 21.28 1.53
CA HIS A 155 3.68 22.08 2.74
C HIS A 155 5.11 22.65 2.80
N HIS A 156 6.10 21.85 2.39
CA HIS A 156 7.51 22.25 2.36
C HIS A 156 7.93 22.91 1.03
N HIS A 157 6.97 23.29 0.18
CA HIS A 157 7.19 23.91 -1.13
C HIS A 157 8.12 23.14 -2.07
N LYS A 158 8.12 21.80 -1.97
CA LYS A 158 8.97 20.92 -2.78
C LYS A 158 8.39 20.61 -4.16
N LEU A 159 7.11 20.92 -4.40
CA LEU A 159 6.38 20.57 -5.62
C LEU A 159 6.11 21.82 -6.47
N GLN A 160 7.09 22.27 -7.27
CA GLN A 160 6.93 23.47 -8.10
C GLN A 160 6.47 23.15 -9.53
N ASN A 161 6.84 21.97 -10.02
CA ASN A 161 6.57 21.47 -11.37
C ASN A 161 6.35 19.95 -11.38
N ILE A 162 6.00 19.41 -12.55
CA ILE A 162 5.70 17.97 -12.74
C ILE A 162 6.93 17.10 -12.47
N VAL A 163 8.14 17.60 -12.78
CA VAL A 163 9.40 16.87 -12.55
C VAL A 163 9.62 16.66 -11.06
N ASP A 164 9.37 17.69 -10.25
CA ASP A 164 9.44 17.60 -8.79
C ASP A 164 8.38 16.64 -8.24
N LEU A 165 7.14 16.72 -8.75
CA LEU A 165 6.07 15.79 -8.39
C LEU A 165 6.47 14.35 -8.65
N LYS A 166 6.97 14.05 -9.85
CA LYS A 166 7.44 12.70 -10.21
C LYS A 166 8.62 12.25 -9.36
N LYS A 167 9.56 13.14 -9.08
CA LYS A 167 10.75 12.84 -8.28
C LYS A 167 10.40 12.52 -6.82
N GLU A 168 9.58 13.34 -6.19
CA GLU A 168 9.26 13.19 -4.77
C GLU A 168 8.26 12.05 -4.53
N THR A 169 7.26 11.90 -5.39
CA THR A 169 6.19 10.89 -5.18
C THR A 169 6.49 9.54 -5.82
N GLY A 170 7.20 9.53 -6.95
CA GLY A 170 7.32 8.35 -7.80
C GLY A 170 6.01 7.93 -8.45
N TRP A 171 5.00 8.80 -8.46
CA TRP A 171 3.70 8.49 -9.02
C TRP A 171 3.76 8.34 -10.55
N THR A 172 3.28 7.20 -11.03
CA THR A 172 3.35 6.76 -12.44
C THR A 172 2.58 7.68 -13.37
N ASP A 173 1.44 8.20 -12.92
CA ASP A 173 0.51 8.98 -13.74
C ASP A 173 0.79 10.49 -13.69
N THR A 174 1.97 10.88 -13.22
CA THR A 174 2.41 12.29 -13.22
C THR A 174 2.42 12.92 -14.60
N GLY A 175 2.68 12.15 -15.66
CA GLY A 175 2.58 12.65 -17.03
C GLY A 175 1.15 12.90 -17.51
N LYS A 176 0.16 12.20 -16.94
CA LYS A 176 -1.25 12.29 -17.34
C LYS A 176 -2.01 13.34 -16.54
N PHE A 177 -1.74 13.42 -15.24
CA PHE A 177 -2.53 14.22 -14.30
C PHE A 177 -1.70 15.27 -13.54
N GLY A 178 -0.37 15.30 -13.72
CA GLY A 178 0.51 16.13 -12.91
C GLY A 178 0.29 17.64 -13.06
N GLU A 179 -0.14 18.12 -14.24
CA GLU A 179 -0.42 19.56 -14.45
C GLU A 179 -1.58 20.05 -13.59
N GLU A 180 -2.68 19.31 -13.58
CA GLU A 180 -3.86 19.64 -12.77
C GLU A 180 -3.52 19.63 -11.27
N VAL A 181 -2.80 18.61 -10.81
CA VAL A 181 -2.36 18.49 -9.41
C VAL A 181 -1.44 19.64 -9.01
N ILE A 182 -0.47 20.01 -9.86
CA ILE A 182 0.41 21.17 -9.61
C ILE A 182 -0.38 22.48 -9.58
N ALA A 183 -1.40 22.63 -10.42
CA ALA A 183 -2.26 23.81 -10.41
C ALA A 183 -3.05 23.92 -9.09
N LEU A 184 -3.58 22.80 -8.58
CA LEU A 184 -4.24 22.75 -7.27
C LEU A 184 -3.26 23.09 -6.14
N ILE A 185 -2.06 22.50 -6.13
CA ILE A 185 -1.04 22.80 -5.12
C ILE A 185 -0.72 24.30 -5.07
N LYS A 186 -0.48 24.93 -6.23
CA LYS A 186 -0.16 26.36 -6.32
C LYS A 186 -1.30 27.26 -5.83
N LYS A 187 -2.55 26.81 -5.96
CA LYS A 187 -3.74 27.54 -5.50
C LYS A 187 -3.86 27.57 -3.99
N TYR A 188 -3.58 26.46 -3.30
CA TYR A 188 -3.77 26.34 -1.83
C TYR A 188 -2.49 26.60 -1.03
N VAL A 189 -1.34 26.37 -1.64
CA VAL A 189 -0.02 26.61 -1.03
C VAL A 189 0.71 27.65 -1.89
N PRO A 190 0.34 28.94 -1.79
CA PRO A 190 1.05 29.98 -2.51
C PRO A 190 2.51 29.95 -2.06
N LEU A 191 3.43 30.04 -3.03
CA LEU A 191 4.84 30.19 -2.71
C LEU A 191 4.97 31.42 -1.79
N PRO A 192 5.79 31.36 -0.73
CA PRO A 192 6.13 32.55 0.02
C PRO A 192 6.70 33.50 -1.02
N HIS A 193 5.93 34.54 -1.38
CA HIS A 193 6.42 35.60 -2.24
C HIS A 193 7.70 36.03 -1.56
N SER A 194 8.84 35.74 -2.20
CA SER A 194 10.13 36.07 -1.63
C SER A 194 10.05 37.55 -1.37
N ALA A 195 9.85 37.92 -0.10
CA ALA A 195 9.74 39.30 0.29
C ALA A 195 11.04 39.89 -0.23
N LEU A 196 10.92 40.73 -1.26
CA LEU A 196 12.03 41.40 -1.91
C LEU A 196 12.92 41.86 -0.78
N PHE A 197 14.08 41.20 -0.65
CA PHE A 197 15.03 41.52 0.38
C PHE A 197 15.25 43.02 0.25
N THR A 198 14.71 43.78 1.21
CA THR A 198 15.18 45.11 1.52
C THR A 198 16.65 44.86 1.80
N ALA A 199 17.48 45.17 0.82
CA ALA A 199 18.91 44.97 0.88
C ALA A 199 19.40 45.75 2.10
N THR A 200 19.53 45.06 3.24
CA THR A 200 20.22 45.62 4.39
C THR A 200 21.65 45.79 3.92
N PRO A 201 22.15 47.02 3.78
CA PRO A 201 23.47 47.24 3.21
C PRO A 201 24.50 46.49 4.05
N LEU A 202 25.23 45.60 3.40
CA LEU A 202 26.36 44.87 3.96
C LEU A 202 27.32 45.87 4.63
N ARG A 203 27.35 45.89 5.96
CA ARG A 203 28.45 46.53 6.67
C ARG A 203 29.70 45.68 6.43
N LEU A 204 30.64 46.28 5.71
CA LEU A 204 31.98 45.77 5.48
C LEU A 204 32.68 45.61 6.85
N ILE A 205 32.80 44.38 7.33
CA ILE A 205 33.66 44.07 8.49
C ILE A 205 35.00 43.62 7.93
N SER A 206 35.98 44.53 7.97
CA SER A 206 37.39 44.20 7.76
C SER A 206 37.91 43.48 8.99
N THR A 207 38.28 42.20 8.86
CA THR A 207 39.11 41.51 9.84
C THR A 207 40.46 41.10 9.22
N PRO A 208 41.55 41.17 10.00
CA PRO A 208 42.90 40.97 9.50
C PRO A 208 43.28 39.48 9.40
N ILE A 209 44.18 39.24 8.45
CA ILE A 209 44.83 37.99 8.10
C ILE A 209 45.70 37.50 9.26
N THR A 210 45.44 36.28 9.75
CA THR A 210 46.36 35.54 10.64
C THR A 210 46.44 34.07 10.21
N THR A 211 47.56 33.75 9.56
CA THR A 211 48.41 32.54 9.53
C THR A 211 47.82 31.11 9.52
N PRO A 212 48.48 30.17 8.80
CA PRO A 212 48.00 28.79 8.61
C PRO A 212 48.53 27.84 9.69
N GLN A 213 47.67 26.95 10.21
CA GLN A 213 48.07 25.85 11.09
C GLN A 213 47.60 24.49 10.56
N LEU A 214 48.62 23.68 10.24
CA LEU A 214 48.84 22.22 10.37
C LEU A 214 47.71 21.19 10.15
N PRO A 215 47.98 20.02 9.50
CA PRO A 215 46.98 18.99 9.22
C PRO A 215 46.59 18.16 10.45
N THR A 216 45.28 18.05 10.69
CA THR A 216 44.67 17.15 11.69
C THR A 216 44.48 15.74 11.10
N PRO A 217 44.68 14.65 11.88
CA PRO A 217 44.65 13.29 11.36
C PRO A 217 43.23 12.79 11.05
N VAL A 218 43.15 11.96 10.02
CA VAL A 218 41.96 11.26 9.53
C VAL A 218 41.36 10.37 10.63
N PRO A 219 40.08 10.52 11.01
CA PRO A 219 39.45 9.60 11.95
C PRO A 219 39.16 8.24 11.27
N ALA A 220 39.51 7.16 11.98
CA ALA A 220 39.30 5.79 11.57
C ALA A 220 37.83 5.47 11.27
N ALA A 221 37.62 4.55 10.35
CA ALA A 221 36.32 4.10 9.85
C ALA A 221 35.35 3.76 11.01
N VAL A 222 34.24 4.49 11.07
CA VAL A 222 33.15 4.25 12.01
C VAL A 222 32.46 2.94 11.63
N GLU A 223 32.64 1.92 12.46
CA GLU A 223 31.99 0.62 12.32
C GLU A 223 30.47 0.80 12.43
N ARG A 224 29.73 0.45 11.37
CA ARG A 224 28.26 0.59 11.32
C ARG A 224 27.64 -0.34 12.36
N ARG A 225 26.99 0.25 13.36
CA ARG A 225 26.24 -0.49 14.38
C ARG A 225 25.19 -1.38 13.70
N ARG A 226 25.22 -2.68 14.02
CA ARG A 226 24.26 -3.67 13.52
C ARG A 226 22.92 -3.49 14.24
N ASN A 227 21.83 -3.50 13.50
CA ASN A 227 20.49 -3.35 14.06
C ASN A 227 20.10 -4.59 14.89
N ARG A 228 19.68 -4.37 16.13
CA ARG A 228 19.19 -5.40 17.07
C ARG A 228 17.67 -5.41 17.11
N CYS A 229 17.06 -6.57 17.29
CA CYS A 229 15.62 -6.68 17.51
C CYS A 229 15.24 -6.02 18.85
N SER A 230 14.25 -5.12 18.86
CA SER A 230 13.81 -4.44 20.09
C SER A 230 13.16 -5.39 21.09
N ALA A 231 12.62 -6.52 20.65
CA ALA A 231 11.98 -7.52 21.51
C ALA A 231 12.96 -8.53 22.12
N CYS A 232 13.98 -8.97 21.38
CA CYS A 232 14.90 -10.02 21.85
C CYS A 232 16.39 -9.63 21.92
N GLY A 233 16.77 -8.45 21.42
CA GLY A 233 18.14 -7.93 21.46
C GLY A 233 19.14 -8.59 20.50
N LEU A 234 18.76 -9.66 19.78
CA LEU A 234 19.64 -10.40 18.88
C LEU A 234 19.82 -9.69 17.52
N GLU A 235 21.02 -9.83 16.94
CA GLU A 235 21.39 -9.32 15.62
C GLU A 235 21.07 -10.36 14.52
N GLY A 236 20.60 -9.94 13.35
CA GLY A 236 20.49 -10.78 12.14
C GLY A 236 19.06 -11.15 11.67
N HIS A 237 18.03 -10.94 12.49
CA HIS A 237 16.68 -11.42 12.19
C HIS A 237 15.82 -10.35 11.49
N ASN A 238 16.20 -9.08 11.63
CA ASN A 238 15.53 -7.95 10.98
C ASN A 238 15.97 -7.75 9.52
N GLY A 239 16.86 -8.61 9.01
CA GLY A 239 17.53 -8.42 7.72
C GLY A 239 16.74 -8.84 6.48
N MET A 240 15.61 -9.53 6.62
CA MET A 240 14.99 -10.21 5.48
C MET A 240 13.66 -9.64 4.98
N PHE A 241 13.16 -8.53 5.55
CA PHE A 241 11.87 -7.93 5.15
C PHE A 241 11.94 -6.52 4.56
N SER A 242 13.13 -5.92 4.41
CA SER A 242 13.25 -4.50 4.03
C SER A 242 13.21 -4.18 2.52
N PHE A 243 12.97 -5.13 1.61
CA PHE A 243 13.06 -4.84 0.17
C PHE A 243 11.81 -5.05 -0.69
N PHE A 244 10.67 -5.53 -0.16
CA PHE A 244 9.48 -5.80 -1.00
C PHE A 244 8.13 -5.29 -0.48
N GLY A 245 8.09 -4.59 0.66
CA GLY A 245 6.83 -4.18 1.29
C GLY A 245 6.29 -2.78 0.92
N GLN A 246 6.67 -2.18 -0.21
CA GLN A 246 6.33 -0.76 -0.46
C GLN A 246 5.27 -0.49 -1.54
N PHE A 247 4.69 -1.50 -2.21
CA PHE A 247 3.75 -1.18 -3.30
C PHE A 247 2.43 -1.95 -3.43
N LEU A 248 2.17 -3.06 -2.73
CA LEU A 248 0.87 -3.74 -2.87
C LEU A 248 0.45 -4.41 -1.55
N LEU A 249 -0.79 -4.17 -1.12
CA LEU A 249 -1.44 -4.50 0.16
C LEU A 249 -1.11 -3.59 1.35
N HIS A 250 -1.70 -2.39 1.37
CA HIS A 250 -1.85 -1.65 2.64
C HIS A 250 -3.21 -0.96 2.79
N GLU A 251 -4.31 -1.69 2.56
CA GLU A 251 -5.64 -1.19 2.98
C GLU A 251 -6.52 -2.23 3.70
N HIS A 252 -5.95 -3.29 4.30
CA HIS A 252 -6.75 -4.16 5.19
C HIS A 252 -5.93 -4.94 6.25
N ILE A 253 -4.92 -4.34 6.88
CA ILE A 253 -4.30 -4.91 8.10
C ILE A 253 -4.36 -3.90 9.23
N THR A 254 -5.49 -3.88 9.92
CA THR A 254 -5.60 -3.36 11.27
C THR A 254 -4.82 -4.31 12.20
N ALA A 255 -3.74 -3.79 12.79
CA ALA A 255 -3.04 -4.29 13.98
C ALA A 255 -3.14 -5.80 14.30
N HIS A 256 -2.26 -6.61 13.71
CA HIS A 256 -1.78 -7.83 14.37
C HIS A 256 -0.28 -7.71 14.61
N ASN A 257 0.08 -7.36 15.85
CA ASN A 257 1.42 -7.62 16.38
C ASN A 257 1.64 -9.13 16.34
N HIS A 258 2.48 -9.62 15.43
CA HIS A 258 2.86 -11.03 15.42
C HIS A 258 3.67 -11.36 16.69
N VAL A 259 3.12 -12.28 17.46
CA VAL A 259 3.70 -12.87 18.66
C VAL A 259 5.04 -13.51 18.32
N CYS A 260 6.08 -13.14 19.05
CA CYS A 260 7.36 -13.86 19.03
C CYS A 260 7.10 -15.30 19.50
N HIS A 261 7.47 -16.31 18.71
CA HIS A 261 7.27 -17.73 19.06
C HIS A 261 7.91 -18.17 20.40
N ARG A 262 8.74 -17.33 21.04
CA ARG A 262 9.30 -17.60 22.37
C ARG A 262 8.53 -16.97 23.54
N HIS A 263 7.50 -16.15 23.29
CA HIS A 263 6.77 -15.43 24.34
C HIS A 263 5.26 -15.32 24.03
N PRO A 264 4.45 -16.36 24.32
CA PRO A 264 2.99 -16.23 24.23
C PRO A 264 2.48 -15.24 25.28
N SER A 265 1.81 -14.18 24.84
CA SER A 265 1.32 -13.10 25.70
C SER A 265 0.16 -13.56 26.59
N ARG A 266 0.26 -13.25 27.89
CA ARG A 266 -0.79 -13.42 28.91
C ARG A 266 -1.99 -12.50 28.62
N SER A 267 -3.18 -13.06 28.51
CA SER A 267 -4.47 -12.36 28.51
C SER A 267 -4.88 -11.95 29.94
N GLY A 268 -5.20 -10.68 30.16
CA GLY A 268 -5.83 -10.17 31.39
C GLY A 268 -7.35 -9.99 31.24
N PRO A 269 -8.13 -10.00 32.33
CA PRO A 269 -9.59 -10.15 32.27
C PRO A 269 -10.35 -8.83 32.04
N ASN A 270 -11.46 -8.99 31.31
CA ASN A 270 -12.52 -8.03 31.00
C ASN A 270 -13.11 -7.35 32.25
N LYS A 271 -13.43 -6.05 32.12
CA LYS A 271 -14.49 -5.40 32.89
C LYS A 271 -15.41 -4.65 31.93
N GLU A 272 -16.61 -5.21 31.75
CA GLU A 272 -17.77 -4.54 31.17
C GLU A 272 -18.20 -3.37 32.06
N ASN A 273 -18.62 -2.27 31.42
CA ASN A 273 -19.66 -1.41 31.95
C ASN A 273 -20.47 -0.85 30.78
N ILE A 274 -21.74 -1.26 30.73
CA ILE A 274 -22.78 -0.82 29.83
C ILE A 274 -23.45 0.40 30.45
N ALA A 275 -23.52 1.51 29.72
CA ALA A 275 -24.47 2.58 29.98
C ALA A 275 -25.20 2.87 28.66
N GLN A 276 -26.49 2.54 28.64
CA GLN A 276 -27.44 2.89 27.59
C GLN A 276 -27.77 4.38 27.71
N ASP A 277 -27.63 5.12 26.62
CA ASP A 277 -28.20 6.46 26.50
C ASP A 277 -29.22 6.48 25.36
N THR A 278 -30.45 6.79 25.76
CA THR A 278 -31.66 6.95 24.96
C THR A 278 -31.61 8.24 24.16
N ARG A 279 -31.85 8.19 22.84
CA ARG A 279 -32.24 9.39 22.09
C ARG A 279 -33.39 9.13 21.13
N ALA A 280 -34.33 10.06 21.21
CA ALA A 280 -35.70 9.98 20.76
C ALA A 280 -35.88 10.09 19.24
N ALA A 281 -37.01 9.54 18.81
CA ALA A 281 -37.56 9.57 17.46
C ALA A 281 -37.78 11.01 16.95
N TYR A 282 -37.47 11.23 15.68
CA TYR A 282 -37.91 12.38 14.90
C TYR A 282 -38.96 11.89 13.89
N ALA A 283 -40.18 12.44 13.99
CA ALA A 283 -41.25 12.25 13.03
C ALA A 283 -41.13 13.26 11.87
N PRO A 284 -41.57 12.94 10.64
CA PRO A 284 -41.63 13.90 9.55
C PRO A 284 -42.96 14.68 9.57
N ALA A 285 -42.88 15.99 9.40
CA ALA A 285 -44.03 16.86 9.13
C ALA A 285 -44.29 16.92 7.61
N GLN A 286 -45.51 16.60 7.21
CA GLN A 286 -46.12 16.99 5.95
C GLN A 286 -46.75 18.39 6.13
N ASP A 287 -46.58 19.27 5.14
CA ASP A 287 -47.68 20.05 4.51
C ASP A 287 -47.10 21.01 3.46
N ILE A 288 -47.50 20.87 2.19
CA ILE A 288 -48.51 21.70 1.46
C ILE A 288 -48.06 23.14 1.24
N CYS A 289 -47.80 23.50 -0.02
CA CYS A 289 -48.34 24.73 -0.63
C CYS A 289 -48.22 24.66 -2.16
N ALA A 290 -49.39 24.72 -2.79
CA ALA A 290 -49.58 24.99 -4.21
C ALA A 290 -49.58 26.51 -4.44
N ALA A 291 -48.98 26.94 -5.56
CA ALA A 291 -49.39 28.07 -6.38
C ALA A 291 -48.74 27.92 -7.76
#